data_AF-A0A353FLK9-F1
#
_entry.id   AF-A0A353FLK9-F1
#
_cell.length_a   1.000
_cell.length_b   1.000
_cell.length_c   1.000
_cell.angle_alpha   90.00
_cell.angle_beta   90.00
_cell.angle_gamma   90.00
#
_symmetry.space_group_name_H-M   'P 1'
#
loop_
_entity.id
_entity.type
_entity.pdbx_description
1 polymer ?
#
loop_
_entity_poly.entity_id
_entity_poly.type
_entity_poly.pdbx_seq_one_letter_code
_entity_poly.pdbx_strand_id
1 'polypeptide(L)'
;DGRHKGGNGMVKEIEFLAPARITVAASRRKHGPPGLKGGKAGKPGEDMATIAGESVNLDSGIPIDVAPGDTIRLATPGGGGWGRA
;
A
#
# COMPACT_ATOMS: atom_id res chain seq x y z
N ASP A 1 9.25 8.10 12.51
CA ASP A 1 10.25 9.04 13.07
C ASP A 1 11.35 8.34 13.82
N GLY A 2 12.55 8.91 13.79
CA GLY A 2 13.72 8.50 14.54
C GLY A 2 14.89 9.42 14.18
N ARG A 3 16.01 9.30 14.89
CA ARG A 3 17.25 10.04 14.56
C ARG A 3 17.65 9.84 13.10
N HIS A 4 17.49 8.62 12.59
CA HIS A 4 17.52 8.32 11.15
C HIS A 4 16.12 7.96 10.70
N LYS A 5 15.56 8.77 9.79
CA LYS A 5 14.22 8.53 9.25
C LYS A 5 14.24 7.28 8.36
N GLY A 6 13.16 6.50 8.45
CA GLY A 6 12.91 5.43 7.49
C GLY A 6 12.61 6.01 6.11
N GLY A 7 12.79 5.19 5.07
CA GLY A 7 12.50 5.60 3.69
C GLY A 7 11.01 5.86 3.46
N ASN A 8 10.72 6.70 2.47
CA ASN A 8 9.35 6.92 2.03
C ASN A 8 8.82 5.68 1.27
N GLY A 9 7.52 5.45 1.39
CA GLY A 9 6.83 4.56 0.46
C GLY A 9 6.64 5.23 -0.90
N MET A 10 6.08 4.48 -1.83
CA MET A 10 5.64 4.94 -3.14
C MET A 10 4.16 4.65 -3.36
N VAL A 11 3.53 5.46 -4.21
CA VAL A 11 2.18 5.22 -4.74
C VAL A 11 2.31 4.78 -6.19
N LYS A 12 1.64 3.69 -6.54
CA LYS A 12 1.47 3.25 -7.93
C LYS A 12 -0.01 3.31 -8.28
N GLU A 13 -0.32 3.98 -9.38
CA GLU A 13 -1.65 3.99 -9.96
C GLU A 13 -1.59 3.24 -11.28
N ILE A 14 -2.46 2.25 -11.43
CA ILE A 14 -2.48 1.33 -12.57
C ILE A 14 -3.90 1.35 -13.12
N GLU A 15 -4.03 1.74 -14.39
CA GLU A 15 -5.27 1.63 -15.15
C GLU A 15 -5.26 0.32 -15.95
N PHE A 16 -6.38 -0.39 -15.93
CA PHE A 16 -6.55 -1.58 -16.74
C PHE A 16 -7.08 -1.20 -18.12
N LEU A 17 -6.40 -1.68 -19.17
CA LEU A 17 -6.77 -1.39 -20.56
C LEU A 17 -7.52 -2.55 -21.23
N ALA A 18 -7.62 -3.68 -20.52
CA ALA A 18 -8.30 -4.90 -20.95
C ALA A 18 -8.88 -5.60 -19.71
N PRO A 19 -9.92 -6.43 -19.86
CA PRO A 19 -10.44 -7.22 -18.75
C PRO A 19 -9.35 -8.08 -18.11
N ALA A 20 -9.29 -8.11 -16.78
CA ALA A 20 -8.33 -8.90 -16.04
C ALA A 20 -8.91 -9.40 -14.72
N ARG A 21 -8.33 -10.48 -14.20
CA ARG A 21 -8.53 -10.92 -12.82
C ARG A 21 -7.22 -10.77 -12.08
N ILE A 22 -7.24 -9.98 -11.01
CA ILE A 22 -6.02 -9.62 -10.28
C ILE A 22 -6.09 -10.07 -8.83
N THR A 23 -4.93 -10.18 -8.21
CA THR A 23 -4.81 -10.36 -6.76
C THR A 23 -3.64 -9.53 -6.28
N VAL A 24 -3.87 -8.69 -5.28
CA VAL A 24 -2.80 -7.91 -4.64
C VAL A 24 -2.21 -8.76 -3.52
N ALA A 25 -0.92 -9.09 -3.63
CA ALA A 25 -0.16 -9.73 -2.57
C ALA A 25 0.64 -8.66 -1.81
N ALA A 26 0.10 -8.20 -0.67
CA ALA A 26 0.69 -7.13 0.10
C ALA A 26 0.72 -7.43 1.60
N SER A 27 1.69 -6.86 2.29
CA SER A 27 1.76 -6.88 3.75
C SER A 27 1.93 -5.46 4.28
N ARG A 28 1.97 -5.33 5.61
CA ARG A 28 2.16 -4.04 6.29
C ARG A 28 1.05 -3.01 6.02
N ARG A 29 -0.20 -3.48 5.91
CA ARG A 29 -1.43 -2.66 5.78
C ARG A 29 -2.09 -2.36 7.12
N LYS A 30 -2.09 -3.33 8.04
CA LYS A 30 -2.55 -3.14 9.42
C LYS A 30 -1.49 -2.50 10.33
N HIS A 31 -0.23 -2.88 10.16
CA HIS A 31 0.91 -2.37 10.93
C HIS A 31 2.10 -2.11 10.00
N GLY A 32 2.70 -0.92 10.09
CA GLY A 32 3.85 -0.58 9.27
C GLY A 32 5.13 -1.31 9.68
N PRO A 33 6.21 -1.22 8.89
CA PRO A 33 7.54 -1.70 9.27
C PRO A 33 7.98 -1.11 10.62
N PRO A 34 8.46 -1.94 11.57
CA PRO A 34 8.81 -1.45 12.90
C PRO A 34 10.04 -0.54 12.85
N GLY A 35 10.09 0.42 13.78
CA GLY A 35 11.32 1.16 14.04
C GLY A 35 12.27 0.37 14.96
N LEU A 36 13.50 0.85 15.10
CA LEU A 36 14.55 0.21 15.92
C LEU A 36 15.20 1.21 16.88
N LYS A 37 15.67 0.71 18.03
CA LYS A 37 16.40 1.49 19.06
C LYS A 37 15.69 2.78 19.49
N GLY A 38 14.37 2.71 19.67
CA GLY A 38 13.53 3.86 20.04
C GLY A 38 12.99 4.67 18.87
N GLY A 39 13.28 4.28 17.63
CA GLY A 39 12.60 4.78 16.44
C GLY A 39 11.16 4.25 16.34
N LYS A 40 10.25 5.06 15.79
CA LYS A 40 8.85 4.73 15.56
C LYS A 40 8.67 3.90 14.28
N ALA A 41 7.60 3.11 14.25
CA ALA A 41 7.18 2.39 13.06
C ALA A 41 6.90 3.34 11.87
N GLY A 42 7.09 2.82 10.66
CA GLY A 42 6.71 3.49 9.42
C GLY A 42 5.19 3.53 9.26
N LYS A 43 4.70 4.42 8.40
CA LYS A 43 3.27 4.46 8.05
C LYS A 43 2.89 3.15 7.33
N PRO A 44 1.81 2.46 7.74
CA PRO A 44 1.27 1.35 6.97
C PRO A 44 0.93 1.78 5.54
N GLY A 45 1.01 0.82 4.61
CA GLY A 45 0.51 1.05 3.26
C GLY A 45 -1.01 0.87 3.19
N GLU A 46 -1.58 1.17 2.03
CA GLU A 46 -3.02 1.12 1.76
C GLU A 46 -3.23 0.83 0.28
N ASP A 47 -4.20 -0.03 -0.03
CA ASP A 47 -4.50 -0.43 -1.39
C ASP A 47 -6.00 -0.21 -1.66
N MET A 48 -6.33 0.43 -2.77
CA MET A 48 -7.69 0.78 -3.15
C MET A 48 -7.88 0.49 -4.64
N ALA A 49 -9.07 0.02 -5.03
CA ALA A 49 -9.49 0.00 -6.42
C ALA A 49 -10.60 1.02 -6.65
N THR A 50 -10.69 1.53 -7.86
CA THR A 50 -11.88 2.21 -8.38
C THR A 50 -12.47 1.32 -9.46
N ILE A 51 -13.62 0.71 -9.16
CA ILE A 51 -14.33 -0.24 -10.02
C ILE A 51 -15.65 0.38 -10.44
N ALA A 52 -15.88 0.52 -11.74
CA ALA A 52 -17.08 1.19 -12.27
C ALA A 52 -17.34 2.57 -11.64
N GLY A 53 -16.28 3.29 -11.28
CA GLY A 53 -16.34 4.61 -10.62
C GLY A 53 -16.48 4.58 -9.09
N GLU A 54 -16.67 3.42 -8.47
CA GLU A 54 -16.77 3.27 -7.01
C GLU A 54 -15.44 2.87 -6.39
N SER A 55 -15.09 3.50 -5.27
CA SER A 55 -13.85 3.19 -4.54
C SER A 55 -14.05 2.08 -3.52
N VAL A 56 -13.22 1.05 -3.60
CA VAL A 56 -13.24 -0.12 -2.70
C VAL A 56 -11.86 -0.39 -2.13
N ASN A 57 -11.79 -0.71 -0.84
CA ASN A 57 -10.55 -1.15 -0.22
C ASN A 57 -10.18 -2.55 -0.71
N LEU A 58 -8.88 -2.77 -0.95
CA LEU A 58 -8.38 -4.07 -1.36
C LEU A 58 -7.76 -4.80 -0.17
N ASP A 59 -8.33 -5.96 0.13
CA ASP A 59 -7.72 -6.90 1.05
C ASP A 59 -6.68 -7.76 0.33
N SER A 60 -5.51 -7.92 0.95
CA SER A 60 -4.45 -8.75 0.38
C SER A 60 -4.90 -10.19 0.21
N GLY A 61 -4.63 -10.76 -0.96
CA GLY A 61 -4.94 -12.16 -1.28
C GLY A 61 -6.37 -12.41 -1.74
N ILE A 62 -7.24 -11.40 -1.75
CA ILE A 62 -8.60 -11.52 -2.30
C ILE A 62 -8.57 -11.17 -3.80
N PRO A 63 -8.96 -12.09 -4.69
CA PRO A 63 -9.01 -11.79 -6.11
C PRO A 63 -10.20 -10.88 -6.45
N ILE A 64 -10.01 -9.98 -7.41
CA ILE A 64 -11.06 -9.15 -7.99
C ILE A 64 -11.01 -9.23 -9.52
N ASP A 65 -12.16 -9.06 -10.15
CA ASP A 65 -12.29 -8.90 -11.60
C ASP A 65 -12.36 -7.39 -11.91
N VAL A 66 -11.66 -6.96 -12.95
CA VAL A 66 -11.58 -5.55 -13.39
C VAL A 66 -11.86 -5.43 -14.88
N ALA A 67 -12.44 -4.30 -15.28
CA ALA A 67 -12.75 -3.94 -16.66
C ALA A 67 -11.83 -2.82 -17.17
N PRO A 68 -11.77 -2.58 -18.49
CA PRO A 68 -11.07 -1.42 -19.04
C PRO A 68 -11.55 -0.10 -18.41
N GLY A 69 -10.62 0.74 -17.98
CA GLY A 69 -10.88 2.01 -17.30
C GLY A 69 -10.99 1.91 -15.77
N ASP A 70 -11.08 0.70 -15.20
CA ASP A 70 -10.92 0.52 -13.76
C ASP A 70 -9.46 0.81 -13.37
N THR A 71 -9.26 1.26 -12.13
CA THR A 71 -7.92 1.61 -11.63
C THR A 71 -7.64 0.95 -10.29
N ILE A 72 -6.36 0.68 -10.02
CA ILE A 72 -5.88 0.37 -8.67
C ILE A 72 -4.83 1.36 -8.24
N ARG A 73 -4.89 1.74 -6.96
CA ARG A 73 -3.93 2.58 -6.28
C ARG A 73 -3.28 1.78 -5.17
N LEU A 74 -1.99 1.51 -5.32
CA LEU A 74 -1.18 0.77 -4.36
C LEU A 74 -0.22 1.73 -3.65
N ALA A 75 -0.50 2.05 -2.39
CA ALA A 75 0.41 2.81 -1.53
C ALA A 75 1.24 1.83 -0.70
N THR A 76 2.53 1.74 -1.00
CA THR A 76 3.48 0.91 -0.25
C THR A 76 3.83 1.58 1.10
N PRO A 77 4.18 0.80 2.14
CA PRO A 77 4.44 1.37 3.45
C PRO A 77 5.74 2.17 3.46
N GLY A 78 5.84 3.14 4.37
CA GLY A 78 7.13 3.77 4.68
C GLY A 78 7.99 2.86 5.58
N GLY A 79 9.30 3.06 5.56
CA GLY A 79 10.23 2.38 6.46
C GLY A 79 10.11 2.86 7.91
N GLY A 80 10.42 1.99 8.87
CA GLY A 80 10.57 2.38 10.28
C GLY A 80 11.82 3.23 10.50
N GLY A 81 11.75 4.16 11.46
CA GLY A 81 12.90 4.99 11.84
C GLY A 81 13.88 4.24 12.76
N TRP A 82 15.12 4.71 12.83
CA TRP A 82 16.12 4.23 13.77
C TRP A 82 16.50 5.32 14.78
N GLY A 83 16.64 4.93 16.05
CA GLY A 83 17.05 5.81 17.14
C GLY A 83 15.91 6.69 17.65
N ARG A 84 15.98 7.07 18.93
CA ARG A 84 15.07 8.08 19.51
C ARG A 84 15.31 9.41 18.79
N ALA A 85 14.21 10.03 18.32
CA ALA A 85 14.24 11.36 17.72
C ALA A 85 14.62 12.42 18.77
#